data_AF-A0A2G6E367-F1
#
_entry.id   AF-A0A2G6E367-F1
#
_cell.length_a   1.000
_cell.length_b   1.000
_cell.length_c   1.000
_cell.angle_alpha   90.00
_cell.angle_beta   90.00
_cell.angle_gamma   90.00
#
_symmetry.space_group_name_H-M   'P 1'
#
loop_
_entity.id
_entity.type
_entity.pdbx_description
1 polymer ?
#
loop_
_entity_poly.entity_id
_entity_poly.type
_entity_poly.pdbx_seq_one_letter_code
_entity_poly.pdbx_strand_id
1 'polypeptide(L)'
;MVEDKFNYHKVFFTLNTFNKPEEKISYLYKVKIEINRVIKCFTRKKFQPLRKYAVKNIFAEDGCDELTTFLKKVIGYYNLPFYGDRYISDDILKRHLNEEVIKYKNFLKIIDAEIEYWINKRDE
;
A
#
# COMPACT_ATOMS: atom_id res chain seq x y z
N MET A 1 7.87 5.11 -5.51
CA MET A 1 7.11 4.34 -4.51
C MET A 1 5.99 5.19 -3.93
N VAL A 2 4.80 4.63 -3.65
CA VAL A 2 3.82 5.30 -2.76
C VAL A 2 4.31 5.08 -1.32
N GLU A 3 5.40 5.78 -1.01
CA GLU A 3 6.19 5.64 0.23
C GLU A 3 5.50 6.22 1.47
N ASP A 4 4.41 6.97 1.30
CA ASP A 4 3.95 7.84 2.39
C ASP A 4 2.94 7.22 3.35
N LYS A 5 2.18 6.19 2.96
CA LYS A 5 1.14 5.61 3.84
C LYS A 5 1.61 4.45 4.70
N PHE A 6 2.52 3.59 4.21
CA PHE A 6 3.00 2.42 4.95
C PHE A 6 4.52 2.33 4.84
N ASN A 7 5.19 2.92 5.84
CA ASN A 7 6.64 2.91 5.96
C ASN A 7 6.99 2.22 7.28
N TYR A 8 7.86 1.21 7.22
CA TYR A 8 8.33 0.49 8.41
C TYR A 8 8.88 1.44 9.48
N HIS A 9 9.63 2.47 9.10
CA HIS A 9 10.17 3.44 10.04
C HIS A 9 9.08 4.23 10.77
N LYS A 10 7.97 4.57 10.09
CA LYS A 10 6.83 5.24 10.74
C LYS A 10 6.17 4.30 11.75
N VAL A 11 5.93 3.05 11.36
CA VAL A 11 5.36 2.02 12.25
C VAL A 11 6.26 1.82 13.47
N PHE A 12 7.56 1.61 13.27
CA PHE A 12 8.54 1.42 14.34
C PHE A 12 8.59 2.62 15.29
N PHE A 13 8.60 3.84 14.76
CA PHE A 13 8.58 5.04 15.59
C PHE A 13 7.31 5.12 16.44
N THR A 14 6.14 4.84 15.86
CA THR A 14 4.88 4.78 16.60
C THR A 14 4.90 3.70 17.68
N LEU A 15 5.46 2.51 17.40
CA LEU A 15 5.60 1.45 18.41
C LEU A 15 6.42 1.88 19.63
N ASN A 16 7.43 2.73 19.44
CA ASN A 16 8.25 3.24 20.53
C ASN A 16 7.53 4.26 21.41
N THR A 17 6.41 4.82 20.95
CA THR A 17 5.57 5.72 21.77
C THR A 17 4.64 4.96 22.72
N PHE A 18 4.42 3.67 22.48
CA PHE A 18 3.59 2.82 23.33
C PHE A 18 4.41 2.17 24.43
N ASN A 19 3.87 2.20 25.64
CA ASN A 19 4.54 1.66 26.81
C ASN A 19 4.16 0.19 27.07
N LYS A 20 2.94 -0.20 26.67
CA LYS A 20 2.41 -1.54 26.95
C LYS A 20 2.47 -2.45 25.71
N PRO A 21 2.79 -3.74 25.85
CA PRO A 21 2.72 -4.70 24.75
C PRO A 21 1.36 -4.75 24.06
N GLU A 22 0.25 -4.62 24.80
CA GLU A 22 -1.11 -4.66 24.24
C GLU A 22 -1.39 -3.49 23.29
N GLU A 23 -0.87 -2.29 23.62
CA GLU A 23 -1.01 -1.10 22.77
C GLU A 23 -0.28 -1.31 21.44
N LYS A 24 0.94 -1.88 21.50
CA LYS A 24 1.75 -2.22 20.33
C LYS A 24 1.05 -3.24 19.44
N ILE A 25 0.56 -4.33 20.04
CA ILE A 25 -0.18 -5.38 19.33
C ILE A 25 -1.44 -4.81 18.67
N SER A 26 -2.23 -4.03 19.41
CA SER A 26 -3.46 -3.40 18.88
C SER A 26 -3.17 -2.47 17.70
N TYR A 27 -2.12 -1.66 17.78
CA TYR A 27 -1.67 -0.82 16.68
C TYR A 27 -1.23 -1.63 15.46
N LEU A 28 -0.43 -2.69 15.65
CA LEU A 28 0.03 -3.54 14.56
C LEU A 28 -1.12 -4.26 13.86
N TYR A 29 -2.14 -4.72 14.59
CA TYR A 29 -3.35 -5.27 13.98
C TYR A 29 -4.11 -4.25 13.13
N LYS A 30 -4.21 -2.99 13.59
CA LYS A 30 -4.80 -1.91 12.78
C LYS A 30 -4.00 -1.69 11.49
N VAL A 31 -2.67 -1.63 11.59
CA VAL A 31 -1.78 -1.50 10.42
C VAL A 31 -1.97 -2.69 9.45
N LYS A 32 -2.02 -3.92 9.99
CA LYS A 32 -2.27 -5.16 9.23
C LYS A 32 -3.60 -5.11 8.46
N ILE A 33 -4.69 -4.67 9.11
CA ILE A 33 -6.00 -4.53 8.48
C ILE A 33 -5.95 -3.54 7.32
N GLU A 34 -5.31 -2.39 7.52
CA GLU A 34 -5.20 -1.36 6.49
C GLU A 34 -4.33 -1.80 5.30
N ILE A 35 -3.21 -2.47 5.53
CA ILE A 35 -2.39 -3.05 4.45
C ILE A 35 -3.22 -4.05 3.63
N ASN A 36 -3.97 -4.93 4.30
CA ASN A 36 -4.85 -5.89 3.62
C ASN A 36 -5.96 -5.22 2.81
N ARG A 37 -6.54 -4.12 3.33
CA ARG A 37 -7.51 -3.30 2.57
C ARG A 37 -6.89 -2.78 1.28
N VAL A 38 -5.67 -2.24 1.34
CA VAL A 38 -4.96 -1.71 0.17
C VAL A 38 -4.62 -2.81 -0.82
N ILE A 39 -4.09 -3.95 -0.36
CA ILE A 39 -3.81 -5.12 -1.21
C ILE A 39 -5.08 -5.56 -1.94
N LYS A 40 -6.19 -5.75 -1.21
CA LYS A 40 -7.47 -6.16 -1.77
C LYS A 40 -7.94 -5.18 -2.83
N CYS A 41 -7.82 -3.88 -2.56
CA CYS A 41 -8.13 -2.87 -3.56
C CYS A 41 -7.28 -3.04 -4.82
N PHE A 42 -5.96 -3.21 -4.69
CA PHE A 42 -5.07 -3.29 -5.85
C PHE A 42 -5.35 -4.57 -6.66
N THR A 43 -5.63 -5.69 -6.00
CA THR A 43 -5.83 -6.99 -6.66
C THR A 43 -7.25 -7.25 -7.16
N ARG A 44 -8.27 -6.51 -6.69
CA ARG A 44 -9.67 -6.69 -7.16
C ARG A 44 -9.74 -6.51 -8.68
N LYS A 45 -10.55 -7.34 -9.35
CA LYS A 45 -10.80 -7.22 -10.80
C LYS A 45 -11.26 -5.81 -11.14
N LYS A 46 -10.61 -5.19 -12.13
CA LYS A 46 -10.94 -3.86 -12.63
C LYS A 46 -11.81 -3.99 -13.87
N PHE A 47 -12.93 -3.27 -13.89
CA PHE A 47 -13.88 -3.29 -15.01
C PHE A 47 -13.53 -2.26 -16.09
N GLN A 48 -12.67 -1.30 -15.75
CA GLN A 48 -12.18 -0.29 -16.66
C GLN A 48 -10.66 -0.42 -16.85
N PRO A 49 -10.08 0.20 -17.90
CA PRO A 49 -8.63 0.34 -18.02
C PRO A 49 -8.03 1.02 -16.78
N LEU A 50 -6.85 0.60 -16.33
CA LEU A 50 -6.22 1.12 -15.11
C LEU A 50 -6.08 2.64 -15.14
N ARG A 51 -5.74 3.22 -16.29
CA ARG A 51 -5.64 4.68 -16.45
C ARG A 51 -6.88 5.45 -16.01
N LYS A 52 -8.08 4.88 -16.20
CA LYS A 52 -9.34 5.53 -15.82
C LYS A 52 -9.42 5.74 -14.30
N TYR A 53 -8.88 4.81 -13.52
CA TYR A 53 -8.81 4.93 -12.06
C TYR A 53 -7.81 6.00 -11.59
N ALA A 54 -6.98 6.58 -12.47
CA ALA A 54 -6.15 7.74 -12.13
C ALA A 54 -6.91 9.08 -12.19
N VAL A 55 -8.14 9.11 -12.72
CA VAL A 55 -8.94 10.33 -12.86
C VAL A 55 -9.86 10.49 -11.65
N LYS A 56 -9.90 11.71 -11.06
CA LYS A 56 -10.62 12.02 -9.81
C LYS A 56 -12.13 11.68 -9.81
N ASN A 57 -12.76 11.52 -10.97
CA ASN A 57 -14.22 11.41 -11.10
C ASN A 57 -14.71 9.99 -11.42
N ILE A 58 -13.81 9.01 -11.46
CA ILE A 58 -14.21 7.62 -11.66
C ILE A 58 -14.29 6.99 -10.28
N PHE A 59 -15.50 6.62 -9.86
CA PHE A 59 -15.75 5.89 -8.63
C PHE A 59 -14.94 4.59 -8.66
N ALA A 60 -13.77 4.59 -8.02
CA ALA A 60 -13.15 3.36 -7.58
C ALA A 60 -14.11 2.77 -6.55
N GLU A 61 -14.84 1.72 -6.92
CA GLU A 61 -15.60 0.93 -5.96
C GLU A 61 -14.70 0.67 -4.74
N ASP A 62 -15.23 0.97 -3.54
CA ASP A 62 -14.60 0.79 -2.23
C ASP A 62 -13.59 1.85 -1.73
N GLY A 63 -13.62 3.11 -2.21
CA GLY A 63 -12.89 4.20 -1.53
C GLY A 63 -11.37 4.01 -1.50
N CYS A 64 -10.81 3.52 -2.61
CA CYS A 64 -9.39 3.23 -2.71
C CYS A 64 -8.58 4.38 -3.31
N ASP A 65 -8.42 5.43 -2.51
CA ASP A 65 -7.62 6.60 -2.87
C ASP A 65 -6.14 6.26 -3.10
N GLU A 66 -5.66 5.17 -2.48
CA GLU A 66 -4.30 4.67 -2.67
C GLU A 66 -4.05 4.25 -4.11
N LEU A 67 -5.02 3.60 -4.76
CA LEU A 67 -4.90 3.17 -6.15
C LEU A 67 -4.85 4.37 -7.09
N THR A 68 -5.75 5.33 -6.88
CA THR A 68 -5.78 6.58 -7.66
C THR A 68 -4.46 7.33 -7.54
N THR A 69 -3.94 7.45 -6.32
CA THR A 69 -2.67 8.14 -6.03
C THR A 69 -1.49 7.40 -6.66
N PHE A 70 -1.46 6.08 -6.53
CA PHE A 70 -0.44 5.22 -7.13
C PHE A 70 -0.40 5.37 -8.65
N LEU A 71 -1.55 5.22 -9.32
CA LEU A 71 -1.63 5.28 -10.77
C LEU A 71 -1.27 6.66 -11.32
N LYS A 72 -1.70 7.74 -10.65
CA LYS A 72 -1.27 9.11 -11.00
C LYS A 72 0.24 9.26 -10.93
N LYS A 73 0.88 8.70 -9.89
CA LYS A 73 2.33 8.76 -9.74
C LYS A 73 3.05 7.99 -10.84
N VAL A 74 2.60 6.76 -11.14
CA VAL A 74 3.20 5.95 -12.21
C VAL A 74 3.01 6.64 -13.56
N ILE A 75 1.80 7.08 -13.91
CA ILE A 75 1.55 7.78 -15.17
C ILE A 75 2.39 9.07 -15.26
N GLY A 76 2.43 9.86 -14.18
CA GLY A 76 3.22 11.08 -14.12
C GLY A 76 4.71 10.85 -14.35
N TYR A 77 5.29 9.76 -13.82
CA TYR A 77 6.69 9.40 -14.05
C TYR A 77 7.01 9.12 -15.52
N TYR A 78 6.11 8.44 -16.23
CA TYR A 78 6.32 8.11 -17.66
C TYR A 78 5.99 9.27 -18.61
N ASN A 79 5.18 10.23 -18.18
CA ASN A 79 4.86 11.44 -18.96
C ASN A 79 5.88 12.58 -18.76
N LEU A 80 6.99 12.34 -18.06
CA LEU A 80 8.06 13.34 -17.93
C LEU A 80 8.73 13.59 -19.31
N PRO A 81 9.14 14.83 -19.61
CA PRO A 81 9.63 15.24 -20.94
C PRO A 81 10.81 14.41 -21.46
N PHE A 82 11.58 13.78 -20.59
CA PHE A 82 12.71 12.91 -20.95
C PHE A 82 12.28 11.55 -21.55
N TYR A 83 11.05 11.09 -21.30
CA TYR A 83 10.58 9.78 -21.74
C TYR A 83 9.74 9.84 -23.03
N GLY A 84 9.57 11.05 -23.60
CA GLY A 84 8.71 11.34 -24.75
C GLY A 84 7.23 11.24 -24.38
N ASP A 85 6.33 11.71 -25.25
CA ASP A 85 4.87 11.54 -25.15
C ASP A 85 4.47 10.06 -25.36
N ARG A 86 5.08 9.15 -24.61
CA ARG A 86 4.80 7.72 -24.67
C ARG A 86 3.61 7.44 -23.78
N TYR A 87 2.49 7.22 -24.44
CA TYR A 87 1.32 6.62 -23.82
C TYR A 87 1.70 5.29 -23.12
N ILE A 88 1.82 5.29 -21.79
CA ILE A 88 2.05 4.10 -20.95
C ILE A 88 0.93 3.05 -21.05
N SER A 89 1.19 1.88 -21.63
CA SER A 89 0.15 0.85 -21.79
C SER A 89 -0.43 0.35 -20.46
N ASP A 90 -1.65 -0.18 -20.51
CA ASP A 90 -2.33 -0.75 -19.33
C ASP A 90 -1.55 -1.94 -18.75
N ASP A 91 -0.80 -2.68 -19.58
CA ASP A 91 0.04 -3.79 -19.12
C ASP A 91 1.26 -3.32 -18.31
N ILE A 92 1.87 -2.19 -18.67
CA ILE A 92 2.92 -1.57 -17.87
C ILE A 92 2.33 -1.14 -16.51
N LEU A 93 1.14 -0.54 -16.50
CA LEU A 93 0.45 -0.17 -15.25
C LEU A 93 0.14 -1.40 -14.38
N LYS A 94 -0.32 -2.51 -14.96
CA LYS A 94 -0.53 -3.77 -14.24
C LYS A 94 0.76 -4.31 -13.64
N ARG A 95 1.88 -4.22 -14.37
CA ARG A 95 3.19 -4.64 -13.85
C ARG A 95 3.59 -3.84 -12.62
N HIS A 96 3.52 -2.50 -12.70
CA HIS A 96 3.79 -1.62 -11.55
C HIS A 96 2.85 -1.91 -10.38
N LEU A 97 1.57 -2.12 -10.65
CA LEU A 97 0.58 -2.47 -9.63
C LEU A 97 0.95 -3.77 -8.92
N ASN A 98 1.34 -4.81 -9.67
CA ASN A 98 1.76 -6.09 -9.12
C ASN A 98 3.04 -5.98 -8.28
N GLU A 99 4.02 -5.19 -8.73
CA GLU A 99 5.23 -4.90 -7.95
C GLU A 99 4.90 -4.22 -6.63
N GLU A 100 3.97 -3.25 -6.62
CA GLU A 100 3.54 -2.58 -5.39
C GLU A 100 2.77 -3.54 -4.46
N VAL A 101 1.93 -4.42 -5.01
CA VAL A 101 1.26 -5.48 -4.22
C VAL A 101 2.28 -6.42 -3.57
N ILE A 102 3.35 -6.81 -4.28
CA ILE A 102 4.42 -7.63 -3.71
C ILE A 102 5.08 -6.91 -2.53
N LYS A 103 5.37 -5.61 -2.66
CA LYS A 103 5.93 -4.81 -1.55
C LYS A 103 4.99 -4.78 -0.35
N TYR A 104 3.70 -4.55 -0.55
CA TYR A 104 2.72 -4.58 0.54
C TYR A 104 2.64 -5.96 1.22
N LYS A 105 2.69 -7.05 0.45
CA LYS A 105 2.74 -8.41 1.00
C LYS A 105 4.01 -8.67 1.80
N ASN A 106 5.16 -8.19 1.34
CA ASN A 106 6.41 -8.31 2.09
C ASN A 106 6.35 -7.49 3.38
N PHE A 107 5.79 -6.29 3.33
CA PHE A 107 5.60 -5.46 4.52
C PHE A 107 4.64 -6.11 5.51
N LEU A 108 3.56 -6.74 5.03
CA LEU A 108 2.61 -7.50 5.86
C LEU A 108 3.31 -8.61 6.66
N LYS A 109 4.24 -9.35 6.03
CA LYS A 109 5.04 -10.38 6.72
C LYS A 109 5.88 -9.81 7.86
N ILE A 110 6.45 -8.62 7.68
CA ILE A 110 7.21 -7.93 8.73
C ILE A 110 6.27 -7.56 9.90
N ILE A 111 5.08 -7.04 9.59
CA ILE A 111 4.06 -6.73 10.61
C ILE A 111 3.62 -7.99 11.36
N ASP A 112 3.41 -9.11 10.66
CA ASP A 112 3.05 -10.38 11.28
C ASP A 112 4.12 -10.88 12.25
N ALA A 113 5.39 -10.83 11.84
CA ALA A 113 6.52 -11.19 12.70
C ALA A 113 6.62 -10.29 13.94
N GLU A 114 6.36 -8.99 13.77
CA GLU A 114 6.36 -8.03 14.89
C GLU A 114 5.21 -8.31 15.86
N ILE A 115 4.03 -8.67 15.36
CA ILE A 115 2.89 -9.08 16.20
C ILE A 115 3.26 -10.32 17.03
N GLU A 116 3.84 -11.35 16.40
CA GLU A 116 4.29 -12.56 17.09
C GLU A 116 5.31 -12.25 18.18
N TYR A 117 6.29 -11.39 17.89
CA TYR A 117 7.28 -10.94 18.86
C TYR A 117 6.64 -10.29 20.11
N TRP A 118 5.71 -9.34 19.92
CA TRP A 118 5.08 -8.66 21.05
C TRP A 118 4.08 -9.54 21.81
N ILE A 119 3.46 -10.53 21.16
CA ILE A 119 2.62 -11.53 21.84
C ILE A 119 3.49 -12.35 22.80
N ASN A 120 4.61 -12.89 22.32
CA ASN A 120 5.51 -13.69 23.18
C ASN A 120 6.03 -12.87 24.36
N LYS A 121 6.41 -11.61 24.13
CA LYS A 121 6.92 -10.72 25.17
C LYS A 121 5.87 -10.29 26.21
N ARG A 122 4.59 -10.33 25.89
CA ARG A 122 3.51 -10.04 26.85
C ARG A 122 3.34 -11.19 27.85
N ASP A 123 3.62 -12.40 27.40
CA ASP A 123 3.39 -13.63 28.16
C ASP A 123 4.65 -14.07 28.96
N GLU A 124 5.75 -13.29 28.88
CA GLU A 124 6.98 -13.35 29.70
C GLU A 124 6.86 -12.49 30.98
#